data_AF-A0A139M5N3-F1
#
_entry.id   AF-A0A139M5N3-F1
#
_cell.length_a   1.000
_cell.length_b   1.000
_cell.length_c   1.000
_cell.angle_alpha   90.00
_cell.angle_beta   90.00
_cell.angle_gamma   90.00
#
_symmetry.space_group_name_H-M   'P 1'
#
loop_
_entity.id
_entity.type
_entity.pdbx_description
1 polymer ?
#
loop_
_entity_poly.entity_id
_entity_poly.type
_entity_poly.pdbx_seq_one_letter_code
_entity_poly.pdbx_strand_id
1 'polypeptide(L)'
;MLLTFQKHASIPERLNDFYEEAFVTLFNVHDATKDSFVRDIRSGLSCEDFKLVFSYICFKSYFKGEYEFSETRLHELINSAKEKFKDKFSFNVDDFQEDLVHSVCMLVKEGLEYRFSHRSFQEYFSAWYTCKLPDITQEKLLDGWLRESSTIQTDSYFYMLFDLQNEKVNYIILKPVMENIIKLYEKEGLLIFFKNII
;
A
#
# COMPACT_ATOMS: atom_id res chain seq x y z
N MET A 1 17.65 0.77 -2.34
CA MET A 1 18.11 0.47 -3.71
C MET A 1 19.44 -0.28 -3.73
N LEU A 2 20.54 0.25 -3.16
CA LEU A 2 21.86 -0.43 -3.16
C LEU A 2 21.91 -1.68 -2.27
N LEU A 3 21.19 -1.67 -1.13
CA LEU A 3 21.15 -2.79 -0.19
C LEU A 3 20.42 -4.03 -0.73
N THR A 4 19.34 -3.85 -1.49
CA THR A 4 18.60 -4.95 -2.13
C THR A 4 19.46 -5.66 -3.19
N PHE A 5 20.20 -4.88 -3.99
CA PHE A 5 21.12 -5.41 -5.00
C PHE A 5 22.35 -6.11 -4.41
N GLN A 6 22.81 -5.70 -3.22
CA GLN A 6 23.91 -6.39 -2.53
C GLN A 6 23.48 -7.72 -1.89
N LYS A 7 22.20 -7.86 -1.52
CA LYS A 7 21.67 -9.06 -0.86
C LYS A 7 21.14 -10.10 -1.86
N HIS A 8 20.66 -9.67 -3.02
CA HIS A 8 20.17 -10.52 -4.10
C HIS A 8 20.92 -10.17 -5.40
N ALA A 9 21.59 -11.15 -6.00
CA ALA A 9 22.43 -10.99 -7.21
C ALA A 9 21.65 -10.64 -8.50
N SER A 10 20.36 -10.33 -8.39
CA SER A 10 19.45 -9.98 -9.48
C SER A 10 18.41 -8.98 -9.01
N ILE A 11 18.13 -7.96 -9.83
CA ILE A 11 17.02 -7.02 -9.60
C ILE A 11 15.71 -7.79 -9.81
N PRO A 12 14.72 -7.71 -8.89
CA PRO A 12 13.42 -8.34 -9.09
C PRO A 12 12.75 -7.86 -10.38
N GLU A 13 12.25 -8.80 -11.17
CA GLU A 13 11.58 -8.49 -12.45
C GLU A 13 10.18 -7.88 -12.22
N ARG A 14 9.54 -8.17 -11.08
CA ARG A 14 8.23 -7.65 -10.71
C ARG A 14 8.35 -6.54 -9.68
N LEU A 15 7.57 -5.48 -9.88
CA LEU A 15 7.57 -4.29 -9.03
C LEU A 15 7.17 -4.61 -7.59
N ASN A 16 6.22 -5.52 -7.40
CA ASN A 16 5.77 -5.95 -6.08
C ASN A 16 6.86 -6.69 -5.30
N ASP A 17 7.62 -7.56 -5.96
CA ASP A 17 8.73 -8.29 -5.35
C ASP A 17 9.84 -7.32 -4.91
N PHE A 18 10.11 -6.29 -5.72
CA PHE A 18 11.05 -5.23 -5.34
C PHE A 18 10.65 -4.51 -4.04
N TYR A 19 9.39 -4.08 -3.90
CA TYR A 19 8.94 -3.38 -2.69
C TYR A 19 8.87 -4.29 -1.47
N GLU A 20 8.52 -5.57 -1.67
CA GLU A 20 8.56 -6.58 -0.63
C GLU A 20 10.00 -6.79 -0.11
N GLU A 21 10.94 -7.06 -1.02
CA GLU A 21 12.35 -7.26 -0.68
C GLU A 21 12.97 -6.00 -0.06
N ALA A 22 12.62 -4.82 -0.57
CA ALA A 22 13.07 -3.55 -0.01
C ALA A 22 12.60 -3.38 1.44
N PHE A 23 11.32 -3.66 1.72
CA PHE A 23 10.79 -3.61 3.08
C PHE A 23 11.45 -4.62 4.00
N VAL A 24 11.51 -5.90 3.59
CA VAL A 24 12.15 -6.97 4.38
C VAL A 24 13.62 -6.64 4.64
N THR A 25 14.31 -6.07 3.65
CA THR A 25 15.70 -5.63 3.81
C THR A 25 15.79 -4.47 4.80
N LEU A 26 14.96 -3.43 4.67
CA LEU A 26 14.98 -2.28 5.59
C LEU A 26 14.61 -2.66 7.02
N PHE A 27 13.69 -3.61 7.19
CA PHE A 27 13.30 -4.13 8.50
C PHE A 27 14.42 -4.95 9.16
N ASN A 28 15.13 -5.78 8.37
CA ASN A 28 16.13 -6.72 8.90
C ASN A 28 17.58 -6.23 8.82
N VAL A 29 17.87 -5.13 8.11
CA VAL A 29 19.23 -4.56 8.05
C VAL A 29 19.47 -3.81 9.36
N HIS A 30 19.80 -4.61 10.37
CA HIS A 30 20.47 -4.17 11.58
C HIS A 30 21.97 -4.05 11.25
N ASP A 31 22.47 -2.82 11.32
CA ASP A 31 23.80 -2.31 10.97
C ASP A 31 24.97 -3.33 10.99
N ALA A 32 25.33 -3.86 9.81
CA ALA A 32 26.59 -4.57 9.60
C ALA A 32 27.82 -3.64 9.50
N THR A 33 27.72 -2.37 9.93
CA THR A 33 28.79 -1.36 9.69
C THR A 33 29.21 -0.51 10.89
N LYS A 34 28.68 -0.69 12.10
CA LYS A 34 29.23 0.00 13.28
C LYS A 34 29.18 -0.90 14.51
N ASP A 35 30.33 -1.10 15.13
CA ASP A 35 30.45 -1.69 16.46
C ASP A 35 29.41 -1.03 17.41
N SER A 36 28.49 -1.87 17.92
CA SER A 36 27.72 -1.67 19.15
C SER A 36 26.47 -0.76 19.16
N PHE A 37 25.58 -0.80 18.16
CA PHE A 37 24.17 -0.45 18.40
C PHE A 37 23.21 -1.32 17.59
N VAL A 38 22.62 -2.33 18.24
CA VAL A 38 21.43 -3.00 17.71
C VAL A 38 20.29 -1.99 17.79
N ARG A 39 19.78 -1.51 16.65
CA ARG A 39 18.48 -0.84 16.61
C ARG A 39 17.42 -1.93 16.73
N ASP A 40 17.05 -2.25 17.96
CA ASP A 40 15.88 -3.10 18.22
C ASP A 40 14.61 -2.37 17.73
N ILE A 41 13.71 -3.13 17.11
CA ILE A 41 12.36 -2.65 16.78
C ILE A 41 11.65 -2.35 18.10
N ARG A 42 11.49 -1.07 18.41
CA ARG A 42 11.01 -0.59 19.72
C ARG A 42 9.59 -1.05 20.02
N SER A 43 8.76 -1.10 18.98
CA SER A 43 7.38 -1.57 19.06
C SER A 43 7.25 -3.04 19.43
N GLY A 44 8.33 -3.83 19.33
CA GLY A 44 8.33 -5.27 19.60
C GLY A 44 7.54 -6.11 18.59
N LEU A 45 7.06 -5.51 17.50
CA LEU A 45 6.32 -6.21 16.46
C LEU A 45 7.24 -7.09 15.62
N SER A 46 6.74 -8.26 15.23
CA SER A 46 7.39 -9.08 14.20
C SER A 46 7.35 -8.35 12.85
N CYS A 47 8.21 -8.77 11.90
CA CYS A 47 8.22 -8.21 10.54
C CYS A 47 6.82 -8.26 9.90
N GLU A 48 6.10 -9.37 10.05
CA GLU A 48 4.76 -9.57 9.50
C GLU A 48 3.71 -8.68 10.19
N ASP A 49 3.76 -8.56 11.52
CA ASP A 49 2.83 -7.71 12.26
C ASP A 49 3.07 -6.22 11.97
N PHE A 50 4.34 -5.82 11.90
CA PHE A 50 4.74 -4.46 11.51
C PHE A 50 4.23 -4.14 10.11
N LYS A 51 4.46 -5.05 9.16
CA LYS A 51 3.97 -4.95 7.79
C LYS A 51 2.46 -4.78 7.76
N LEU A 52 1.72 -5.57 8.53
CA LEU A 52 0.26 -5.50 8.58
C LEU A 52 -0.23 -4.13 9.09
N VAL A 53 0.35 -3.63 10.19
CA VAL A 53 0.03 -2.31 10.75
C VAL A 53 0.35 -1.20 9.75
N PHE A 54 1.56 -1.22 9.18
CA PHE A 54 1.98 -0.23 8.21
C PHE A 54 1.10 -0.24 6.96
N SER A 55 0.74 -1.43 6.48
CA SER A 55 -0.15 -1.59 5.32
C SER A 55 -1.54 -1.03 5.54
N TYR A 56 -2.08 -1.16 6.75
CA TYR A 56 -3.34 -0.52 7.11
C TYR A 56 -3.24 1.01 7.11
N ILE A 57 -2.14 1.59 7.60
CA ILE A 57 -1.90 3.04 7.59
C ILE A 57 -1.79 3.55 6.15
N CYS A 58 -1.01 2.86 5.31
CA CYS A 58 -0.89 3.16 3.88
C CYS A 58 -2.26 3.14 3.21
N PHE A 59 -3.03 2.07 3.41
CA PHE A 59 -4.38 1.95 2.86
C PHE A 59 -5.30 3.11 3.27
N LYS A 60 -5.34 3.44 4.57
CA LYS A 60 -6.21 4.51 5.08
C LYS A 60 -5.82 5.90 4.57
N SER A 61 -4.54 6.18 4.44
CA SER A 61 -4.03 7.47 3.95
C SER A 61 -4.19 7.58 2.43
N TYR A 62 -3.90 6.50 1.68
CA TYR A 62 -3.98 6.45 0.23
C TYR A 62 -5.39 6.78 -0.28
N PHE A 63 -6.41 6.10 0.25
CA PHE A 63 -7.80 6.32 -0.15
C PHE A 63 -8.38 7.66 0.33
N LYS A 64 -7.65 8.39 1.17
CA LYS A 64 -7.98 9.78 1.54
C LYS A 64 -7.17 10.82 0.76
N GLY A 65 -6.25 10.39 -0.12
CA GLY A 65 -5.34 11.29 -0.81
C GLY A 65 -4.33 11.97 0.12
N GLU A 66 -4.02 11.37 1.27
CA GLU A 66 -3.07 11.90 2.25
C GLU A 66 -1.66 11.34 1.96
N TYR A 67 -0.71 12.21 1.63
CA TYR A 67 0.68 11.84 1.32
C TYR A 67 1.70 12.41 2.32
N GLU A 68 1.25 13.36 3.14
CA GLU A 68 2.01 14.07 4.17
C GLU A 68 1.13 14.16 5.41
N PHE A 69 1.76 14.10 6.59
CA PHE A 69 1.06 14.01 7.87
C PHE A 69 1.68 14.97 8.89
N SER A 70 0.84 15.67 9.66
CA SER A 70 1.28 16.19 10.95
C SER A 70 1.49 15.04 11.94
N GLU A 71 2.23 15.29 13.02
CA GLU A 71 2.42 14.32 14.11
C GLU A 71 1.08 13.82 14.67
N THR A 72 0.13 14.74 14.92
CA THR A 72 -1.22 14.38 15.37
C THR A 72 -1.92 13.45 14.38
N ARG A 73 -1.84 13.75 13.09
CA ARG A 73 -2.49 12.94 12.06
C ARG A 73 -1.86 11.55 11.93
N LEU A 74 -0.54 11.46 12.03
CA LEU A 74 0.17 10.19 12.05
C LEU A 74 -0.23 9.35 13.27
N HIS A 75 -0.29 9.96 14.46
CA HIS A 75 -0.76 9.28 15.67
C HIS A 75 -2.20 8.78 15.55
N GLU A 76 -3.10 9.54 14.93
CA GLU A 76 -4.47 9.08 14.65
C GLU A 76 -4.49 7.83 13.77
N LEU A 77 -3.68 7.80 12.70
CA LEU A 77 -3.58 6.65 11.80
C LEU A 77 -3.01 5.43 12.51
N ILE A 78 -1.94 5.59 13.31
CA ILE A 78 -1.33 4.52 14.09
C ILE A 78 -2.31 3.99 15.15
N ASN A 79 -3.01 4.87 15.87
CA ASN A 79 -4.02 4.46 16.84
C ASN A 79 -5.18 3.72 16.18
N SER A 80 -5.62 4.17 15.00
CA SER A 80 -6.64 3.45 14.23
C SER A 80 -6.18 2.04 13.85
N ALA A 81 -4.90 1.86 13.52
CA ALA A 81 -4.31 0.56 13.22
C ALA A 81 -4.22 -0.32 14.47
N LYS A 82 -3.78 0.27 15.59
CA LYS A 82 -3.70 -0.38 16.90
C LYS A 82 -5.07 -0.91 17.34
N GLU A 83 -6.11 -0.08 17.28
CA GLU A 83 -7.48 -0.51 17.62
C GLU A 83 -8.01 -1.58 16.67
N LYS A 84 -7.65 -1.51 15.38
CA LYS A 84 -8.05 -2.52 14.39
C LYS A 84 -7.46 -3.91 14.68
N PHE A 85 -6.26 -3.97 15.26
CA PHE A 85 -5.51 -5.21 15.49
C PHE A 85 -5.28 -5.56 16.97
N LYS A 86 -5.99 -4.91 17.89
CA LYS A 86 -5.83 -5.09 19.35
C LYS A 86 -5.98 -6.54 19.85
N ASP A 87 -6.74 -7.37 19.14
CA ASP A 87 -6.95 -8.77 19.49
C ASP A 87 -5.82 -9.69 19.00
N LYS A 88 -4.90 -9.19 18.17
CA LYS A 88 -3.76 -9.95 17.62
C LYS A 88 -2.46 -9.66 18.35
N PHE A 89 -2.19 -8.39 18.63
CA PHE A 89 -0.97 -7.93 19.26
C PHE A 89 -1.17 -6.53 19.87
N SER A 90 -0.21 -6.09 20.68
CA SER A 90 -0.19 -4.77 21.31
C SER A 90 1.16 -4.12 21.10
N PHE A 91 1.17 -2.81 20.89
CA PHE A 91 2.37 -2.01 20.73
C PHE A 91 2.10 -0.57 21.18
N ASN A 92 3.16 0.19 21.46
CA ASN A 92 3.08 1.62 21.76
C ASN A 92 3.13 2.45 20.47
N VAL A 93 2.32 3.51 20.40
CA VAL A 93 2.18 4.37 19.21
C VAL A 93 3.46 5.14 18.92
N ASP A 94 4.09 5.70 19.95
CA ASP A 94 5.32 6.46 19.84
C ASP A 94 6.47 5.54 19.41
N ASP A 95 6.56 4.33 19.98
CA ASP A 95 7.58 3.34 19.60
C ASP A 95 7.42 2.90 18.14
N PHE A 96 6.18 2.70 17.66
CA PHE A 96 5.93 2.35 16.25
C PHE A 96 6.24 3.53 15.31
N GLN A 97 5.94 4.76 15.71
CA GLN A 97 6.34 5.95 14.95
C GLN A 97 7.87 6.05 14.85
N GLU A 98 8.58 5.84 15.96
CA GLU A 98 10.04 5.83 15.99
C GLU A 98 10.60 4.74 15.08
N ASP A 99 10.00 3.56 15.08
CA ASP A 99 10.41 2.48 14.17
C ASP A 99 10.15 2.85 12.69
N LEU A 100 9.01 3.46 12.37
CA LEU A 100 8.71 3.90 11.00
C LEU A 100 9.74 4.90 10.47
N VAL A 101 10.26 5.79 11.32
CA VAL A 101 11.18 6.86 10.91
C VAL A 101 12.64 6.43 10.99
N HIS A 102 13.04 5.76 12.07
CA HIS A 102 14.45 5.55 12.41
C HIS A 102 14.92 4.10 12.26
N SER A 103 14.03 3.12 12.44
CA SER A 103 14.40 1.70 12.35
C SER A 103 14.22 1.18 10.92
N VAL A 104 13.01 1.33 10.36
CA VAL A 104 12.62 0.79 9.05
C VAL A 104 12.68 1.86 7.95
N CYS A 105 12.79 3.15 8.30
CA CYS A 105 12.92 4.28 7.37
C CYS A 105 11.82 4.33 6.29
N MET A 106 10.58 3.98 6.67
CA MET A 106 9.40 4.05 5.80
C MET A 106 8.87 5.48 5.69
N LEU A 107 9.07 6.28 6.74
CA LEU A 107 8.73 7.69 6.79
C LEU A 107 9.98 8.54 7.02
N VAL A 108 9.96 9.77 6.53
CA VAL A 108 10.94 10.81 6.82
C VAL A 108 10.22 11.95 7.52
N LYS A 109 10.79 12.43 8.63
CA LYS A 109 10.32 13.65 9.31
C LYS A 109 11.06 14.87 8.75
N GLU A 110 10.32 15.81 8.20
CA GLU A 110 10.84 17.09 7.70
C GLU A 110 10.13 18.25 8.42
N GLY A 111 10.86 18.94 9.29
CA GLY A 111 10.26 19.96 10.14
C GLY A 111 9.18 19.38 11.05
N LEU A 112 7.93 19.79 10.83
CA LEU A 112 6.75 19.36 11.61
C LEU A 112 5.91 18.29 10.89
N GLU A 113 6.34 17.87 9.70
CA GLU A 113 5.58 16.96 8.85
C GLU A 113 6.34 15.64 8.62
N TYR A 114 5.56 14.60 8.35
CA TYR A 114 6.04 13.26 8.03
C TYR A 114 5.59 12.92 6.62
N ARG A 115 6.49 12.38 5.80
CA ARG A 115 6.20 11.91 4.45
C ARG A 115 6.76 10.52 4.22
N PHE A 116 6.18 9.79 3.28
CA PHE A 116 6.76 8.51 2.85
C PHE A 116 8.15 8.72 2.25
N SER A 117 9.09 7.83 2.59
CA SER A 117 10.42 7.82 1.97
C SER A 117 10.36 7.66 0.45
N HIS A 118 9.32 6.99 -0.04
CA HIS A 118 8.95 6.94 -1.45
C HIS A 118 7.45 6.74 -1.59
N ARG A 119 6.79 7.47 -2.52
CA ARG A 119 5.33 7.39 -2.74
C ARG A 119 4.87 5.96 -3.00
N SER A 120 5.64 5.20 -3.76
CA SER A 120 5.25 3.84 -4.12
C SER A 120 5.30 2.82 -2.99
N PHE A 121 5.92 3.12 -1.83
CA PHE A 121 5.70 2.29 -0.64
C PHE A 121 4.24 2.37 -0.19
N GLN A 122 3.67 3.57 -0.15
CA GLN A 122 2.26 3.74 0.20
C GLN A 122 1.37 2.98 -0.80
N GLU A 123 1.64 3.11 -2.10
CA GLU A 123 0.88 2.43 -3.16
C GLU A 123 0.95 0.90 -3.00
N TYR A 124 2.15 0.36 -2.83
CA TYR A 124 2.39 -1.08 -2.66
C TYR A 124 1.66 -1.63 -1.44
N PHE A 125 1.87 -1.01 -0.29
CA PHE A 125 1.29 -1.49 0.96
C PHE A 125 -0.22 -1.31 1.02
N SER A 126 -0.75 -0.28 0.35
CA SER A 126 -2.20 -0.14 0.15
C SER A 126 -2.76 -1.26 -0.71
N ALA A 127 -2.09 -1.60 -1.82
CA ALA A 127 -2.48 -2.70 -2.70
C ALA A 127 -2.43 -4.04 -1.94
N TRP A 128 -1.34 -4.28 -1.21
CA TRP A 128 -1.16 -5.47 -0.38
C TRP A 128 -2.27 -5.61 0.68
N TYR A 129 -2.62 -4.52 1.37
CA TYR A 129 -3.72 -4.55 2.35
C TYR A 129 -5.07 -4.80 1.69
N THR A 130 -5.29 -4.24 0.51
CA THR A 130 -6.53 -4.42 -0.25
C THR A 130 -6.77 -5.90 -0.56
N CYS A 131 -5.72 -6.69 -0.83
CA CYS A 131 -5.83 -8.14 -1.01
C CYS A 131 -6.32 -8.90 0.24
N LYS A 132 -6.22 -8.29 1.44
CA LYS A 132 -6.66 -8.88 2.71
C LYS A 132 -8.12 -8.55 3.06
N LEU A 133 -8.78 -7.69 2.28
CA LEU A 133 -10.17 -7.33 2.51
C LEU A 133 -11.12 -8.46 2.13
N PRO A 134 -12.24 -8.63 2.85
CA PRO A 134 -13.33 -9.49 2.40
C PRO A 134 -13.85 -9.05 1.03
N ASP A 135 -14.21 -10.01 0.18
CA ASP A 135 -14.60 -9.79 -1.23
C ASP A 135 -15.64 -8.69 -1.40
N ILE A 136 -16.73 -8.72 -0.62
CA ILE A 136 -17.81 -7.72 -0.67
C ILE A 136 -17.30 -6.32 -0.32
N THR A 137 -16.34 -6.21 0.61
CA THR A 137 -15.77 -4.90 1.01
C THR A 137 -14.84 -4.38 -0.08
N GLN A 138 -14.03 -5.27 -0.63
CA GLN A 138 -13.09 -4.97 -1.69
C GLN A 138 -13.82 -4.52 -2.97
N GLU A 139 -14.90 -5.22 -3.34
CA GLU A 139 -15.74 -4.86 -4.49
C GLU A 139 -16.33 -3.46 -4.37
N LYS A 140 -16.94 -3.14 -3.22
CA LYS A 140 -17.49 -1.80 -2.97
C LYS A 140 -16.43 -0.71 -3.01
N LEU A 141 -15.25 -0.98 -2.42
CA LEU A 141 -14.13 -0.05 -2.43
C LEU A 141 -13.66 0.24 -3.85
N LEU A 142 -13.47 -0.80 -4.67
CA LEU A 142 -12.95 -0.67 -6.02
C LEU A 142 -13.98 -0.06 -6.97
N ASP A 143 -15.27 -0.39 -6.85
CA ASP A 143 -16.33 0.28 -7.63
C ASP A 143 -16.41 1.77 -7.29
N GLY A 144 -16.35 2.14 -6.00
CA GLY A 144 -16.32 3.55 -5.58
C GLY A 144 -15.08 4.27 -6.11
N TRP A 145 -13.91 3.68 -5.95
CA TRP A 145 -12.65 4.24 -6.45
C TRP A 145 -12.67 4.45 -7.97
N LEU A 146 -13.21 3.51 -8.76
CA LEU A 146 -13.31 3.64 -10.21
C LEU A 146 -14.24 4.77 -10.67
N ARG A 147 -15.31 5.05 -9.90
CA ARG A 147 -16.26 6.12 -10.22
C ARG A 147 -15.71 7.51 -9.89
N GLU A 148 -14.94 7.61 -8.82
CA GLU A 148 -14.47 8.89 -8.26
C GLU A 148 -13.07 9.28 -8.74
N SER A 149 -12.27 8.30 -9.18
CA SER A 149 -10.87 8.53 -9.54
C SER A 149 -10.72 9.12 -10.94
N SER A 150 -10.49 10.43 -11.02
CA SER A 150 -9.84 11.07 -12.18
C SER A 150 -8.35 10.69 -12.31
N THR A 151 -7.83 9.88 -11.37
CA THR A 151 -6.40 9.67 -11.10
C THR A 151 -5.89 8.31 -11.55
N ILE A 152 -6.77 7.43 -12.07
CA ILE A 152 -6.43 6.09 -12.61
C ILE A 152 -5.22 6.14 -13.56
N GLN A 153 -4.96 7.29 -14.18
CA GLN A 153 -3.85 7.49 -15.12
C GLN A 153 -2.45 7.69 -14.49
N THR A 154 -2.28 7.88 -13.18
CA THR A 154 -0.96 8.33 -12.63
C THR A 154 -0.38 7.55 -11.44
N ASP A 155 -1.15 6.73 -10.73
CA ASP A 155 -0.65 5.97 -9.58
C ASP A 155 -0.30 4.50 -9.91
N SER A 156 0.67 3.93 -9.19
CA SER A 156 1.08 2.53 -9.40
C SER A 156 0.22 1.54 -8.60
N TYR A 157 -0.71 2.03 -7.77
CA TYR A 157 -1.53 1.20 -6.89
C TYR A 157 -2.34 0.17 -7.65
N PHE A 158 -3.03 0.58 -8.72
CA PHE A 158 -3.87 -0.35 -9.48
C PHE A 158 -3.03 -1.43 -10.17
N TYR A 159 -1.89 -1.04 -10.74
CA TYR A 159 -0.94 -1.96 -11.35
C TYR A 159 -0.42 -2.98 -10.34
N MET A 160 0.01 -2.52 -9.16
CA MET A 160 0.47 -3.38 -8.06
C MET A 160 -0.63 -4.32 -7.58
N LEU A 161 -1.85 -3.81 -7.41
CA LEU A 161 -3.01 -4.60 -6.99
C LEU A 161 -3.35 -5.69 -8.02
N PHE A 162 -3.33 -5.33 -9.30
CA PHE A 162 -3.58 -6.26 -10.38
C PHE A 162 -2.52 -7.37 -10.42
N ASP A 163 -1.24 -7.03 -10.26
CA ASP A 163 -0.16 -8.02 -10.22
C ASP A 163 -0.26 -8.93 -8.96
N LEU A 164 -0.73 -8.41 -7.82
CA LEU A 164 -0.93 -9.22 -6.60
C LEU A 164 -2.12 -10.20 -6.66
N GLN A 165 -3.20 -9.87 -7.38
CA GLN A 165 -4.45 -10.64 -7.36
C GLN A 165 -5.26 -10.51 -8.66
N ASN A 166 -4.61 -10.75 -9.80
CA ASN A 166 -5.16 -10.55 -11.14
C ASN A 166 -6.55 -11.18 -11.37
N GLU A 167 -6.76 -12.44 -11.01
CA GLU A 167 -8.03 -13.16 -11.22
C GLU A 167 -9.17 -12.45 -10.50
N LYS A 168 -8.95 -12.09 -9.23
CA LYS A 168 -9.96 -11.42 -8.41
C LYS A 168 -10.28 -10.03 -8.94
N VAL A 169 -9.26 -9.27 -9.33
CA VAL A 169 -9.44 -7.95 -9.94
C VAL A 169 -10.21 -8.06 -11.26
N ASN A 170 -9.94 -9.07 -12.08
CA ASN A 170 -10.69 -9.32 -13.32
C ASN A 170 -12.18 -9.54 -13.04
N TYR A 171 -12.52 -10.33 -12.02
CA TYR A 171 -13.93 -10.60 -11.68
C TYR A 171 -14.63 -9.42 -11.02
N ILE A 172 -13.95 -8.69 -10.14
CA ILE A 172 -14.54 -7.57 -9.38
C ILE A 172 -14.66 -6.31 -10.24
N ILE A 173 -13.66 -6.03 -11.08
CA ILE A 173 -13.57 -4.76 -11.82
C ILE A 173 -13.89 -4.97 -13.29
N LEU A 174 -13.11 -5.81 -13.99
CA LEU A 174 -13.20 -5.90 -15.44
C LEU A 174 -14.52 -6.52 -15.89
N LYS A 175 -15.00 -7.56 -15.22
CA LYS A 175 -16.25 -8.22 -15.59
C LYS A 175 -17.45 -7.27 -15.55
N PRO A 176 -17.75 -6.53 -14.46
CA PRO A 176 -18.86 -5.57 -14.45
C PRO A 176 -18.72 -4.47 -15.52
N VAL A 177 -17.50 -3.97 -15.74
CA VAL A 177 -17.22 -2.98 -16.80
C VAL A 177 -17.54 -3.57 -18.17
N MET A 178 -17.08 -4.78 -18.46
CA MET A 178 -17.34 -5.47 -19.72
C MET A 178 -18.83 -5.77 -19.91
N GLU A 179 -19.54 -6.21 -18.87
CA GLU A 179 -20.98 -6.43 -18.94
C GLU A 179 -21.75 -5.13 -19.24
N ASN A 180 -21.32 -4.00 -18.66
CA ASN A 180 -21.91 -2.69 -18.96
C ASN A 180 -21.63 -2.25 -20.39
N ILE A 181 -20.41 -2.48 -20.90
CA ILE A 181 -20.04 -2.21 -22.29
C ILE A 181 -20.89 -3.05 -23.25
N ILE A 182 -21.06 -4.35 -22.98
CA ILE A 182 -21.88 -5.24 -23.81
C ILE A 182 -23.34 -4.78 -23.81
N LYS A 183 -23.90 -4.44 -22.64
CA LYS A 183 -25.28 -3.90 -22.54
C LYS A 183 -25.46 -2.60 -23.32
N LEU A 184 -24.47 -1.69 -23.28
CA LEU A 184 -24.50 -0.45 -24.06
C LEU A 184 -24.48 -0.75 -25.57
N TYR A 185 -23.60 -1.66 -25.99
CA TYR A 185 -23.49 -2.10 -27.38
C TYR A 185 -24.80 -2.73 -27.89
N GLU A 186 -25.41 -3.64 -27.12
CA GLU A 186 -26.68 -4.29 -27.48
C GLU A 186 -27.85 -3.28 -27.57
N LYS A 187 -27.82 -2.22 -26.76
CA LYS A 187 -28.86 -1.19 -26.72
C LYS A 187 -28.75 -0.17 -27.85
N GLU A 188 -27.54 0.29 -28.17
CA GLU A 188 -27.33 1.41 -29.12
C GLU A 188 -26.99 0.95 -30.55
N GLY A 189 -26.55 -0.30 -30.72
CA GLY A 189 -26.08 -0.81 -32.01
C GLY A 189 -24.69 -0.28 -32.40
N LEU A 190 -24.02 -1.04 -33.28
CA LEU A 190 -22.58 -0.90 -33.57
C LEU A 190 -22.16 0.52 -33.99
N LEU A 191 -22.94 1.19 -34.85
CA LEU A 191 -22.60 2.51 -35.39
C LEU A 191 -22.69 3.66 -34.37
N ILE A 192 -23.62 3.60 -33.42
CA ILE A 192 -23.82 4.66 -32.40
C ILE A 192 -22.81 4.48 -31.28
N PHE A 193 -22.58 3.22 -30.88
CA PHE A 193 -21.60 2.86 -29.86
C PHE A 193 -20.18 3.37 -30.20
N PHE A 194 -19.69 3.14 -31.42
CA PHE A 194 -18.36 3.65 -31.83
C PHE A 194 -18.28 5.17 -31.93
N LYS A 195 -19.41 5.86 -32.17
CA LYS A 195 -19.46 7.34 -32.19
C LYS A 195 -19.37 7.97 -30.81
N ASN A 196 -19.75 7.24 -29.76
CA ASN A 196 -19.74 7.71 -28.37
C ASN A 196 -18.43 7.41 -27.63
N ILE A 197 -17.54 6.58 -28.21
CA ILE A 197 -16.27 6.14 -27.59
C ILE A 197 -15.06 6.90 -28.14
N ILE A 198 -15.16 7.52 -29.32
CA ILE A 198 -14.12 8.34 -29.97
C ILE A 198 -14.39 9.81 -29.66
#